data_AF-B6H224-F1
#
_entry.id   AF-B6H224-F1
#
_cell.length_a   1.000
_cell.length_b   1.000
_cell.length_c   1.000
_cell.angle_alpha   90.00
_cell.angle_beta   90.00
_cell.angle_gamma   90.00
#
_symmetry.space_group_name_H-M   'P 1'
#
loop_
_entity.id
_entity.type
_entity.pdbx_description
1 polymer ?
#
loop_
_entity_poly.entity_id
_entity_poly.type
_entity_poly.pdbx_seq_one_letter_code
_entity_poly.pdbx_strand_id
1 'polypeptide(L)'
;MNGQLPPYYALETILSELSEVPELSGFIVVKDNELNAIEKPAETITIIDFYRYSTAILDYVKSSNTDSLALHTEALDSWGTEIICILLTNLHAKSVPSPFCALLSGFPFTKTWNRFVEYYLADPGVEFPREKFPDAKALAEATLRQFSRRNLRAVTRFGVGAIIRPVEATYQDEFYRSLHTVLGYAMNVTSEWSPDGVGRIDFRLSSVRWGIELLREGDRLHDHCQRFTTDGAYGKWIQQGLLEDWLVIDCRTSSPRSYAGTAHASIEIPDTKLWRAVFAPDFSDVEVRDQYNQVVVDRFALTE
;
A
#
# COMPACT_ATOMS: atom_id res chain seq x y z
N MET A 1 21.08 -11.60 13.46
CA MET A 1 20.40 -10.64 14.33
C MET A 1 19.27 -10.05 13.52
N ASN A 2 18.02 -10.41 13.82
CA ASN A 2 16.85 -9.92 13.08
C ASN A 2 16.69 -8.43 13.41
N GLY A 3 16.90 -7.57 12.41
CA GLY A 3 16.83 -6.11 12.53
C GLY A 3 15.39 -5.60 12.70
N GLN A 4 14.73 -5.99 13.79
CA GLN A 4 13.40 -5.54 14.14
C GLN A 4 13.50 -4.14 14.74
N LEU A 5 12.96 -3.11 14.07
CA LEU A 5 12.96 -1.73 14.56
C LEU A 5 12.06 -1.66 15.80
N PRO A 6 12.57 -1.43 17.02
CA PRO A 6 11.75 -1.47 18.23
C PRO A 6 10.51 -0.57 18.18
N PRO A 7 9.37 -0.96 18.82
CA PRO A 7 8.14 -0.17 18.80
C PRO A 7 8.30 1.26 19.30
N TYR A 8 9.26 1.49 20.20
CA TYR A 8 9.67 2.81 20.66
C TYR A 8 9.95 3.80 19.51
N TYR A 9 10.78 3.44 18.54
CA TYR A 9 11.20 4.39 17.50
C TYR A 9 10.05 4.80 16.57
N ALA A 10 9.04 3.93 16.43
CA ALA A 10 7.82 4.28 15.73
C ALA A 10 6.97 5.26 16.54
N LEU A 11 6.83 5.07 17.85
CA LEU A 11 6.17 6.05 18.72
C LEU A 11 6.89 7.39 18.71
N GLU A 12 8.22 7.40 18.78
CA GLU A 12 9.04 8.61 18.74
C GLU A 12 8.83 9.37 17.42
N THR A 13 8.79 8.65 16.29
CA THR A 13 8.49 9.25 14.98
C THR A 13 7.07 9.82 14.94
N ILE A 14 6.08 9.07 15.45
CA ILE A 14 4.69 9.50 15.52
C ILE A 14 4.56 10.80 16.33
N LEU A 15 5.16 10.86 17.51
CA LEU A 15 5.11 12.04 18.36
C LEU A 15 5.86 13.22 17.74
N SER A 16 7.01 13.00 17.13
CA SER A 16 7.75 14.05 16.44
C SER A 16 6.91 14.67 15.33
N GLU A 17 6.21 13.87 14.53
CA GLU A 17 5.37 14.40 13.45
C GLU A 17 4.12 15.11 13.96
N LEU A 18 3.49 14.59 15.03
CA LEU A 18 2.32 15.23 15.64
C LEU A 18 2.67 16.48 16.45
N SER A 19 3.94 16.68 16.80
CA SER A 19 4.42 17.89 17.50
C SER A 19 4.25 19.16 16.65
N GLU A 20 4.20 19.00 15.32
CA GLU A 20 3.95 20.06 14.36
C GLU A 20 2.47 20.50 14.30
N VAL A 21 1.57 19.78 14.98
CA VAL A 21 0.14 20.14 15.08
C VAL A 21 -0.09 20.93 16.36
N PRO A 22 -0.26 22.27 16.30
CA PRO A 22 -0.33 23.12 17.50
C PRO A 22 -1.42 22.69 18.49
N GLU A 23 -2.55 22.20 17.99
CA GLU A 23 -3.69 21.73 18.77
C GLU A 23 -3.40 20.45 19.58
N LEU A 24 -2.42 19.66 19.14
CA LEU A 24 -2.02 18.42 19.80
C LEU A 24 -0.78 18.62 20.68
N SER A 25 -0.04 19.72 20.53
CA SER A 25 1.24 19.99 21.19
C SER A 25 1.25 19.66 22.69
N GLY A 26 0.23 20.09 23.44
CA GLY A 26 0.14 19.82 24.88
C GLY A 26 0.05 18.33 25.23
N PHE A 27 -0.74 17.57 24.48
CA PHE A 27 -0.87 16.12 24.69
C PHE A 27 0.36 15.36 24.19
N ILE A 28 0.92 15.77 23.05
CA ILE A 28 2.13 15.16 22.49
C ILE A 28 3.32 15.34 23.43
N VAL A 29 3.50 16.53 24.01
CA VAL A 29 4.55 16.75 25.03
C VAL A 29 4.36 15.85 26.25
N VAL A 30 3.11 15.61 26.69
CA VAL A 30 2.85 14.67 27.79
C VAL A 30 3.24 13.25 27.40
N LYS A 31 2.86 12.79 26.21
CA LYS A 31 3.20 11.43 25.73
C LYS A 31 4.68 11.25 25.47
N ASP A 32 5.36 12.28 24.98
CA ASP A 32 6.81 12.27 24.78
C ASP A 32 7.54 12.16 26.13
N ASN A 33 7.09 12.93 27.13
CA ASN A 33 7.63 12.82 28.48
C ASN A 33 7.35 11.45 29.12
N GLU A 34 6.16 10.87 28.91
CA GLU A 34 5.84 9.52 29.38
C GLU A 34 6.78 8.47 28.76
N LEU A 35 7.06 8.57 27.45
CA LEU A 35 7.98 7.66 26.76
C LEU A 35 9.42 7.83 27.24
N ASN A 36 9.87 9.08 27.38
CA ASN A 36 11.22 9.42 27.85
C ASN A 36 11.46 9.02 29.31
N ALA A 37 10.40 8.81 30.10
CA ALA A 37 10.49 8.34 31.48
C ALA A 37 10.72 6.82 31.59
N ILE A 38 10.54 6.06 30.50
CA ILE A 38 10.75 4.60 30.49
C ILE A 38 12.24 4.32 30.40
N GLU A 39 12.76 3.49 31.30
CA GLU A 39 14.16 3.05 31.24
C GLU A 39 14.37 2.11 30.04
N LYS A 40 15.32 2.47 29.17
CA LYS A 40 15.65 1.75 27.93
C LYS A 40 14.40 1.46 27.08
N PRO A 41 13.71 2.48 26.58
CA PRO A 41 12.40 2.30 25.97
C PRO A 41 12.44 1.44 24.70
N ALA A 42 13.57 1.46 23.96
CA ALA A 42 13.78 0.56 22.82
C ALA A 42 13.85 -0.94 23.18
N GLU A 43 14.13 -1.30 24.44
CA GLU A 43 14.15 -2.68 24.91
C GLU A 43 12.88 -3.04 25.70
N THR A 44 12.25 -2.03 26.31
CA THR A 44 11.16 -2.22 27.28
C THR A 44 9.77 -2.03 26.66
N ILE A 45 9.62 -1.14 25.67
CA ILE A 45 8.31 -0.89 25.04
C ILE A 45 7.91 -2.07 24.18
N THR A 46 6.82 -2.72 24.57
CA THR A 46 6.25 -3.84 23.85
C THR A 46 5.31 -3.37 22.75
N ILE A 47 4.91 -4.30 21.89
CA ILE A 47 3.84 -4.08 20.92
C ILE A 47 2.52 -3.69 21.61
N ILE A 48 2.24 -4.23 22.82
CA ILE A 48 1.03 -3.89 23.58
C ILE A 48 1.09 -2.42 24.05
N ASP A 49 2.27 -1.96 24.48
CA ASP A 49 2.46 -0.57 24.89
C ASP A 49 2.32 0.36 23.69
N PHE A 50 2.91 -0.01 22.55
CA PHE A 50 2.69 0.69 21.28
C PHE A 50 1.21 0.88 20.97
N TYR A 51 0.42 -0.20 21.02
CA TYR A 51 -1.03 -0.10 20.81
C TYR A 51 -1.72 0.82 21.80
N ARG A 52 -1.34 0.78 23.08
CA ARG A 52 -1.90 1.67 24.10
C ARG A 52 -1.59 3.13 23.82
N TYR A 53 -0.35 3.45 23.46
CA TYR A 53 0.05 4.81 23.10
C TYR A 53 -0.68 5.29 21.84
N SER A 54 -0.71 4.49 20.77
CA SER A 54 -1.41 4.84 19.54
C SER A 54 -2.90 5.05 19.75
N THR A 55 -3.54 4.22 20.59
CA THR A 55 -4.97 4.36 20.92
C THR A 55 -5.21 5.63 21.74
N ALA A 56 -4.37 5.91 22.73
CA ALA A 56 -4.49 7.13 23.53
C ALA A 56 -4.32 8.41 22.70
N ILE A 57 -3.38 8.41 21.76
CA ILE A 57 -3.19 9.51 20.79
C ILE A 57 -4.44 9.67 19.93
N LEU A 58 -4.98 8.57 19.41
CA LEU A 58 -6.17 8.62 18.57
C LEU A 58 -7.41 9.10 19.33
N ASP A 59 -7.62 8.62 20.54
CA ASP A 59 -8.76 9.01 21.38
C ASP A 59 -8.68 10.49 21.74
N TYR A 60 -7.47 10.99 22.04
CA TYR A 60 -7.26 12.41 22.29
C TYR A 60 -7.60 13.25 21.06
N VAL A 61 -7.07 12.85 19.90
CA VAL A 61 -7.35 13.47 18.61
C VAL A 61 -8.87 13.56 18.37
N LYS A 62 -9.61 12.47 18.56
CA LYS A 62 -11.08 12.46 18.40
C LYS A 62 -11.79 13.35 19.40
N SER A 63 -11.34 13.36 20.65
CA SER A 63 -11.96 14.13 21.73
C SER A 63 -11.71 15.64 21.63
N SER A 64 -10.63 16.03 20.95
CA SER A 64 -10.16 17.42 20.90
C SER A 64 -11.02 18.36 20.04
N ASN A 65 -11.99 17.83 19.27
CA ASN A 65 -13.11 18.48 18.55
C ASN A 65 -13.09 20.03 18.48
N THR A 66 -12.05 20.62 17.91
CA THR A 66 -11.94 22.08 17.72
C THR A 66 -12.57 22.46 16.38
N ASP A 67 -13.51 23.40 16.39
CA ASP A 67 -14.19 23.91 15.18
C ASP A 67 -13.23 24.54 14.15
N SER A 68 -11.96 24.77 14.50
CA SER A 68 -10.88 25.18 13.58
C SER A 68 -10.34 24.02 12.71
N LEU A 69 -10.68 22.77 13.04
CA LEU A 69 -10.19 21.58 12.37
C LEU A 69 -11.12 21.08 11.26
N ALA A 70 -12.17 21.79 10.87
CA ALA A 70 -13.15 21.32 9.88
C ALA A 70 -12.56 20.87 8.51
N LEU A 71 -11.31 21.24 8.18
CA LEU A 71 -10.57 20.69 7.02
C LEU A 71 -9.71 19.44 7.33
N HIS A 72 -9.42 19.18 8.60
CA HIS A 72 -8.59 18.09 9.12
C HIS A 72 -9.38 17.02 9.91
N THR A 73 -10.61 17.30 10.38
CA THR A 73 -11.42 16.33 11.16
C THR A 73 -11.89 15.16 10.31
N GLU A 74 -12.21 15.37 9.02
CA GLU A 74 -12.50 14.24 8.12
C GLU A 74 -11.26 13.36 7.92
N ALA A 75 -10.06 13.96 7.91
CA ALA A 75 -8.81 13.22 7.85
C ALA A 75 -8.64 12.42 9.14
N LEU A 76 -8.78 13.02 10.32
CA LEU A 76 -8.58 12.31 11.59
C LEU A 76 -9.66 11.25 11.89
N ASP A 77 -10.89 11.42 11.41
CA ASP A 77 -11.93 10.36 11.44
C ASP A 77 -11.58 9.19 10.50
N SER A 78 -10.95 9.49 9.36
CA SER A 78 -10.38 8.48 8.46
C SER A 78 -9.15 7.77 9.09
N TRP A 79 -8.28 8.48 9.83
CA TRP A 79 -7.12 7.91 10.56
C TRP A 79 -7.60 6.97 11.67
N GLY A 80 -8.64 7.40 12.39
CA GLY A 80 -9.25 6.60 13.44
C GLY A 80 -9.95 5.36 12.91
N THR A 81 -10.54 5.43 11.72
CA THR A 81 -11.23 4.31 11.09
C THR A 81 -10.26 3.29 10.51
N GLU A 82 -9.09 3.69 10.00
CA GLU A 82 -8.07 2.75 9.51
C GLU A 82 -7.37 2.01 10.65
N ILE A 83 -7.08 2.71 11.75
CA ILE A 83 -6.57 2.13 13.00
C ILE A 83 -7.63 1.18 13.62
N ILE A 84 -8.90 1.58 13.67
CA ILE A 84 -10.03 0.76 14.15
C ILE A 84 -10.29 -0.46 13.25
N CYS A 85 -10.24 -0.33 11.92
CA CYS A 85 -10.49 -1.43 10.99
C CYS A 85 -9.42 -2.50 11.05
N ILE A 86 -8.15 -2.12 11.25
CA ILE A 86 -7.03 -3.04 11.41
C ILE A 86 -7.02 -3.67 12.83
N LEU A 87 -7.44 -2.92 13.86
CA LEU A 87 -7.52 -3.41 15.25
C LEU A 87 -8.73 -4.30 15.55
N LEU A 88 -9.91 -4.04 14.96
CA LEU A 88 -11.14 -4.81 15.23
C LEU A 88 -11.29 -6.09 14.40
N THR A 89 -10.68 -6.17 13.21
CA THR A 89 -10.77 -7.39 12.38
C THR A 89 -10.07 -8.60 13.02
N ASN A 90 -9.12 -8.38 13.93
CA ASN A 90 -8.51 -9.45 14.73
C ASN A 90 -9.31 -9.85 15.98
N LEU A 91 -10.35 -9.10 16.37
CA LEU A 91 -11.06 -9.34 17.64
C LEU A 91 -12.50 -9.83 17.52
N HIS A 92 -13.20 -9.70 16.40
CA HIS A 92 -14.37 -10.55 16.10
C HIS A 92 -14.79 -10.44 14.63
N ALA A 93 -15.04 -11.59 14.02
CA ALA A 93 -15.84 -11.71 12.82
C ALA A 93 -17.21 -11.01 13.02
N LYS A 94 -17.42 -9.87 12.37
CA LYS A 94 -18.66 -9.44 11.67
C LYS A 94 -18.63 -7.94 11.32
N SER A 95 -18.72 -7.68 10.01
CA SER A 95 -19.33 -6.52 9.33
C SER A 95 -19.21 -5.12 9.94
N VAL A 96 -18.44 -4.25 9.27
CA VAL A 96 -18.63 -2.78 9.33
C VAL A 96 -18.63 -2.22 7.89
N PRO A 97 -19.53 -1.30 7.50
CA PRO A 97 -19.63 -0.82 6.12
C PRO A 97 -18.67 0.34 5.80
N SER A 98 -18.12 0.31 4.59
CA SER A 98 -17.33 1.37 3.92
C SER A 98 -18.18 2.63 3.65
N PRO A 99 -17.68 3.85 4.01
CA PRO A 99 -16.88 4.62 3.05
C PRO A 99 -15.93 5.67 3.66
N PHE A 100 -14.71 5.33 4.08
CA PHE A 100 -13.77 6.34 4.58
C PHE A 100 -12.28 6.14 4.22
N CYS A 101 -11.94 5.13 3.40
CA CYS A 101 -10.55 4.85 3.02
C CYS A 101 -9.92 5.83 2.01
N ALA A 102 -10.67 6.80 1.46
CA ALA A 102 -10.14 7.68 0.40
C ALA A 102 -9.27 8.85 0.91
N LEU A 103 -9.14 9.07 2.22
CA LEU A 103 -8.65 10.35 2.75
C LEU A 103 -7.14 10.44 3.05
N LEU A 104 -6.33 9.38 2.95
CA LEU A 104 -5.07 9.33 3.75
C LEU A 104 -3.72 9.38 3.03
N SER A 105 -3.64 9.39 1.71
CA SER A 105 -2.35 9.34 1.00
C SER A 105 -1.57 10.67 0.93
N GLY A 106 -1.91 11.68 1.73
CA GLY A 106 -1.36 13.04 1.64
C GLY A 106 -0.46 13.50 2.80
N PHE A 107 -0.34 12.72 3.88
CA PHE A 107 0.44 13.10 5.06
C PHE A 107 1.69 12.22 5.22
N PRO A 108 2.86 12.80 5.60
CA PRO A 108 4.10 12.04 5.80
C PRO A 108 3.97 10.87 6.80
N PHE A 109 3.03 11.00 7.74
CA PHE A 109 2.72 10.04 8.80
C PHE A 109 2.25 8.66 8.33
N THR A 110 1.52 8.59 7.22
CA THR A 110 0.93 7.33 6.77
C THR A 110 1.98 6.36 6.23
N LYS A 111 3.09 6.85 5.69
CA LYS A 111 4.14 5.99 5.13
C LYS A 111 4.96 5.29 6.21
N THR A 112 5.30 5.99 7.29
CA THR A 112 6.07 5.40 8.39
C THR A 112 5.20 4.43 9.20
N TRP A 113 3.93 4.80 9.44
CA TRP A 113 2.95 3.93 10.10
C TRP A 113 2.64 2.67 9.29
N ASN A 114 2.39 2.78 7.98
CA ASN A 114 2.11 1.61 7.14
C ASN A 114 3.28 0.63 7.15
N ARG A 115 4.52 1.11 7.06
CA ARG A 115 5.71 0.24 7.18
C ARG A 115 5.83 -0.41 8.55
N PHE A 116 5.51 0.32 9.62
CA PHE A 116 5.51 -0.24 10.96
C PHE A 116 4.45 -1.33 11.11
N VAL A 117 3.23 -1.08 10.64
CA VAL A 117 2.11 -2.02 10.65
C VAL A 117 2.41 -3.24 9.79
N GLU A 118 2.86 -3.06 8.54
CA GLU A 118 3.29 -4.14 7.63
C GLU A 118 4.35 -5.02 8.31
N TYR A 119 5.32 -4.41 8.99
CA TYR A 119 6.43 -5.14 9.60
C TYR A 119 6.07 -5.85 10.92
N TYR A 120 5.12 -5.31 11.70
CA TYR A 120 4.73 -5.85 13.00
C TYR A 120 3.46 -6.71 13.00
N LEU A 121 2.54 -6.49 12.05
CA LEU A 121 1.40 -7.37 11.83
C LEU A 121 1.75 -8.57 10.94
N ALA A 122 2.82 -8.47 10.16
CA ALA A 122 3.37 -9.64 9.49
C ALA A 122 3.81 -10.66 10.54
N ASP A 123 3.13 -11.79 10.58
CA ASP A 123 3.54 -12.91 11.41
C ASP A 123 4.57 -13.74 10.61
N PRO A 124 5.84 -13.79 11.04
CA PRO A 124 6.87 -14.55 10.34
C PRO A 124 6.59 -16.06 10.32
N GLY A 125 5.65 -16.55 11.12
CA GLY A 125 5.21 -17.94 11.15
C GLY A 125 4.10 -18.30 10.16
N VAL A 126 3.44 -17.32 9.52
CA VAL A 126 2.37 -17.65 8.55
C VAL A 126 3.00 -17.95 7.20
N GLU A 127 2.78 -19.17 6.73
CA GLU A 127 3.27 -19.62 5.44
C GLU A 127 2.46 -19.02 4.30
N PHE A 128 3.14 -18.63 3.22
CA PHE A 128 2.46 -18.13 2.04
C PHE A 128 1.69 -19.27 1.35
N PRO A 129 0.42 -19.06 0.97
CA PRO A 129 -0.42 -20.11 0.40
C PRO A 129 -0.10 -20.40 -1.07
N ARG A 130 1.07 -21.01 -1.34
CA ARG A 130 1.59 -21.32 -2.69
C ARG A 130 0.67 -22.23 -3.50
N GLU A 131 -0.08 -23.12 -2.86
CA GLU A 131 -1.05 -23.98 -3.54
C GLU A 131 -2.19 -23.18 -4.18
N LYS A 132 -2.59 -22.07 -3.55
CA LYS A 132 -3.65 -21.18 -4.05
C LYS A 132 -3.10 -20.16 -5.04
N PHE A 133 -1.88 -19.68 -4.80
CA PHE A 133 -1.19 -18.70 -5.65
C PHE A 133 0.19 -19.26 -6.02
N PRO A 134 0.31 -19.99 -7.14
CA PRO A 134 1.58 -20.59 -7.55
C PRO A 134 2.61 -19.58 -8.05
N ASP A 135 2.16 -18.46 -8.62
CA ASP A 135 3.01 -17.40 -9.17
C ASP A 135 2.42 -15.99 -8.93
N ALA A 136 3.19 -14.95 -9.25
CA ALA A 136 2.79 -13.56 -9.06
C ALA A 136 1.55 -13.19 -9.89
N LYS A 137 1.33 -13.85 -11.04
CA LYS A 137 0.18 -13.65 -11.92
C LYS A 137 -1.11 -14.16 -11.27
N ALA A 138 -1.10 -15.37 -10.71
CA ALA A 138 -2.26 -15.95 -10.03
C ALA A 138 -2.68 -15.10 -8.82
N LEU A 139 -1.71 -14.59 -8.06
CA LEU A 139 -1.97 -13.66 -6.96
C LEU A 139 -2.55 -12.32 -7.46
N ALA A 140 -1.94 -11.75 -8.51
CA ALA A 140 -2.40 -10.49 -9.09
C ALA A 140 -3.82 -10.59 -9.65
N GLU A 141 -4.16 -11.69 -10.33
CA GLU A 141 -5.53 -11.93 -10.80
C GLU A 141 -6.51 -11.98 -9.64
N ALA A 142 -6.22 -12.79 -8.61
CA ALA A 142 -7.08 -12.90 -7.44
C ALA A 142 -7.26 -11.54 -6.74
N THR A 143 -6.20 -10.73 -6.70
CA THR A 143 -6.20 -9.37 -6.16
C THR A 143 -7.05 -8.42 -7.00
N LEU A 144 -6.87 -8.40 -8.32
CA LEU A 144 -7.68 -7.58 -9.24
C LEU A 144 -9.17 -7.94 -9.16
N ARG A 145 -9.50 -9.22 -8.95
CA ARG A 145 -10.89 -9.67 -8.74
C ARG A 145 -11.54 -9.12 -7.47
N GLN A 146 -10.77 -8.59 -6.53
CA GLN A 146 -11.28 -7.92 -5.33
C GLN A 146 -11.36 -6.40 -5.47
N PHE A 147 -11.00 -5.83 -6.62
CA PHE A 147 -11.09 -4.38 -6.85
C PHE A 147 -12.54 -3.91 -6.73
N SER A 148 -12.75 -2.77 -6.08
CA SER A 148 -14.03 -2.12 -5.83
C SER A 148 -14.20 -0.94 -6.79
N ARG A 149 -15.26 -0.99 -7.58
CA ARG A 149 -15.61 0.11 -8.49
C ARG A 149 -15.89 1.40 -7.73
N ARG A 150 -16.43 1.33 -6.51
CA ARG A 150 -16.72 2.52 -5.69
C ARG A 150 -15.43 3.23 -5.28
N ASN A 151 -14.42 2.46 -4.88
CA ASN A 151 -13.12 3.02 -4.50
C ASN A 151 -12.42 3.66 -5.70
N LEU A 152 -12.43 2.99 -6.87
CA LEU A 152 -11.86 3.55 -8.09
C LEU A 152 -12.62 4.79 -8.62
N ARG A 153 -13.95 4.86 -8.43
CA ARG A 153 -14.77 6.03 -8.83
C ARG A 153 -14.62 7.21 -7.88
N ALA A 154 -14.33 6.98 -6.60
CA ALA A 154 -14.22 8.02 -5.57
C ALA A 154 -13.18 9.11 -5.90
N VAL A 155 -12.26 8.81 -6.83
CA VAL A 155 -11.22 9.66 -7.40
C VAL A 155 -11.75 10.92 -8.12
N THR A 156 -13.03 10.94 -8.52
CA THR A 156 -13.64 12.13 -9.16
C THR A 156 -14.00 13.26 -8.17
N ARG A 157 -13.74 13.09 -6.87
CA ARG A 157 -14.04 14.12 -5.86
C ARG A 157 -12.79 14.93 -5.53
N PHE A 158 -12.88 16.24 -5.78
CA PHE A 158 -11.91 17.24 -5.36
C PHE A 158 -11.51 17.02 -3.89
N GLY A 159 -10.24 16.77 -3.65
CA GLY A 159 -9.68 16.86 -2.30
C GLY A 159 -9.78 18.30 -1.81
N VAL A 160 -10.09 18.49 -0.52
CA VAL A 160 -10.38 19.79 0.10
C VAL A 160 -9.21 20.80 0.02
N GLY A 161 -8.02 20.35 -0.39
CA GLY A 161 -6.84 21.19 -0.63
C GLY A 161 -6.56 21.57 -2.09
N ALA A 162 -7.44 21.28 -3.06
CA ALA A 162 -7.20 21.52 -4.49
C ALA A 162 -5.92 20.84 -5.06
N ILE A 163 -5.34 19.87 -4.34
CA ILE A 163 -4.24 19.05 -4.83
C ILE A 163 -4.86 17.83 -5.53
N ILE A 164 -4.69 17.78 -6.86
CA ILE A 164 -5.07 16.63 -7.68
C ILE A 164 -4.17 15.46 -7.26
N ARG A 165 -4.73 14.45 -6.56
CA ARG A 165 -3.99 13.21 -6.31
C ARG A 165 -3.70 12.53 -7.66
N PRO A 166 -2.47 12.03 -7.89
CA PRO A 166 -2.22 11.18 -9.03
C PRO A 166 -3.11 9.93 -8.91
N VAL A 167 -3.88 9.62 -9.93
CA VAL A 167 -4.74 8.41 -9.95
C VAL A 167 -3.92 7.11 -9.85
N GLU A 168 -2.60 7.17 -10.07
CA GLU A 168 -1.68 6.07 -9.78
C GLU A 168 -1.77 5.64 -8.31
N ALA A 169 -1.86 6.59 -7.37
CA ALA A 169 -2.05 6.30 -5.96
C ALA A 169 -3.36 5.54 -5.69
N THR A 170 -4.41 5.76 -6.50
CA THR A 170 -5.67 5.03 -6.36
C THR A 170 -5.53 3.56 -6.70
N TYR A 171 -4.85 3.24 -7.81
CA TYR A 171 -4.66 1.84 -8.18
C TYR A 171 -3.76 1.13 -7.16
N GLN A 172 -2.74 1.80 -6.63
CA GLN A 172 -1.89 1.27 -5.58
C GLN A 172 -2.66 1.04 -4.26
N ASP A 173 -3.41 2.02 -3.77
CA ASP A 173 -4.24 1.89 -2.56
C ASP A 173 -5.25 0.74 -2.70
N GLU A 174 -5.90 0.65 -3.84
CA GLU A 174 -6.91 -0.37 -4.11
C GLU A 174 -6.30 -1.76 -4.27
N PHE A 175 -5.10 -1.85 -4.87
CA PHE A 175 -4.34 -3.08 -4.94
C PHE A 175 -3.91 -3.56 -3.56
N TYR A 176 -3.38 -2.67 -2.72
CA TYR A 176 -2.97 -2.98 -1.36
C TYR A 176 -4.14 -3.51 -0.52
N ARG A 177 -5.28 -2.81 -0.54
CA ARG A 177 -6.51 -3.22 0.15
C ARG A 177 -7.00 -4.58 -0.33
N SER A 178 -7.03 -4.78 -1.64
CA SER A 178 -7.48 -6.02 -2.28
C SER A 178 -6.53 -7.18 -1.96
N LEU A 179 -5.22 -6.92 -1.94
CA LEU A 179 -4.19 -7.90 -1.65
C LEU A 179 -4.34 -8.44 -0.23
N HIS A 180 -4.58 -7.56 0.75
CA HIS A 180 -4.88 -7.97 2.12
C HIS A 180 -6.24 -8.66 2.27
N THR A 181 -7.21 -8.36 1.40
CA THR A 181 -8.47 -9.13 1.35
C THR A 181 -8.21 -10.58 0.88
N VAL A 182 -7.28 -10.77 -0.06
CA VAL A 182 -6.93 -12.08 -0.64
C VAL A 182 -6.02 -12.90 0.28
N LEU A 183 -5.02 -12.26 0.90
CA LEU A 183 -3.95 -12.90 1.65
C LEU A 183 -4.09 -12.81 3.18
N GLY A 184 -4.92 -11.89 3.68
CA GLY A 184 -4.94 -11.51 5.08
C GLY A 184 -3.85 -10.51 5.46
N TYR A 185 -4.01 -9.87 6.62
CA TYR A 185 -3.06 -8.87 7.15
C TYR A 185 -1.81 -9.47 7.78
N ALA A 186 -1.82 -10.76 8.09
CA ALA A 186 -0.66 -11.46 8.66
C ALA A 186 0.44 -11.75 7.62
N MET A 187 0.17 -11.54 6.32
CA MET A 187 1.16 -11.72 5.27
C MET A 187 2.15 -10.56 5.20
N ASN A 188 3.43 -10.91 5.06
CA ASN A 188 4.53 -9.96 4.92
C ASN A 188 4.56 -9.36 3.50
N VAL A 189 3.70 -8.37 3.29
CA VAL A 189 3.70 -7.48 2.13
C VAL A 189 4.33 -6.17 2.55
N THR A 190 5.31 -5.68 1.79
CA THR A 190 5.89 -4.35 2.00
C THR A 190 5.57 -3.46 0.81
N SER A 191 4.99 -2.29 1.05
CA SER A 191 4.77 -1.28 0.01
C SER A 191 6.00 -0.39 -0.19
N GLU A 192 6.22 0.09 -1.42
CA GLU A 192 7.28 1.05 -1.76
C GLU A 192 8.67 0.57 -1.29
N TRP A 193 8.98 -0.69 -1.58
CA TRP A 193 10.15 -1.38 -1.03
C TRP A 193 11.41 -1.05 -1.83
N SER A 194 12.49 -0.79 -1.09
CA SER A 194 13.84 -0.63 -1.62
C SER A 194 14.85 -1.07 -0.55
N PRO A 195 15.80 -1.96 -0.87
CA PRO A 195 16.83 -2.38 0.07
C PRO A 195 17.95 -1.35 0.23
N ASP A 196 18.18 -0.49 -0.77
CA ASP A 196 19.30 0.46 -0.85
C ASP A 196 18.86 1.92 -1.04
N GLY A 197 17.55 2.18 -1.07
CA GLY A 197 16.96 3.51 -1.26
C GLY A 197 16.97 4.00 -2.71
N VAL A 198 17.45 3.18 -3.66
CA VAL A 198 17.54 3.51 -5.09
C VAL A 198 16.53 2.70 -5.89
N GLY A 199 15.51 3.36 -6.43
CA GLY A 199 14.35 2.70 -7.03
C GLY A 199 13.45 2.06 -5.97
N ARG A 200 12.14 2.01 -6.22
CA ARG A 200 11.15 1.47 -5.29
C ARG A 200 10.15 0.65 -6.07
N ILE A 201 10.00 -0.61 -5.67
CA ILE A 201 8.94 -1.46 -6.18
C ILE A 201 7.68 -1.21 -5.36
N ASP A 202 6.53 -1.10 -6.02
CA ASP A 202 5.29 -0.73 -5.35
C ASP A 202 4.88 -1.74 -4.28
N PHE A 203 5.02 -3.03 -4.56
CA PHE A 203 4.74 -4.09 -3.58
C PHE A 203 5.80 -5.19 -3.64
N ARG A 204 6.23 -5.64 -2.47
CA ARG A 204 7.09 -6.81 -2.30
C ARG A 204 6.50 -7.80 -1.32
N LEU A 205 6.40 -9.07 -1.72
CA LEU A 205 6.02 -10.17 -0.84
C LEU A 205 7.28 -10.91 -0.39
N SER A 206 7.72 -10.64 0.83
CA SER A 206 9.04 -11.07 1.31
C SER A 206 9.18 -12.59 1.44
N SER A 207 8.10 -13.29 1.82
CA SER A 207 8.10 -14.75 2.04
C SER A 207 8.30 -15.57 0.76
N VAL A 208 7.83 -15.03 -0.36
CA VAL A 208 7.95 -15.67 -1.69
C VAL A 208 8.88 -14.91 -2.63
N ARG A 209 9.41 -13.78 -2.18
CA ARG A 209 10.33 -12.90 -2.91
C ARG A 209 9.74 -12.45 -4.24
N TRP A 210 8.46 -12.08 -4.22
CA TRP A 210 7.76 -11.56 -5.40
C TRP A 210 7.65 -10.04 -5.37
N GLY A 211 7.58 -9.45 -6.54
CA GLY A 211 7.43 -8.00 -6.70
C GLY A 211 6.32 -7.64 -7.67
N ILE A 212 5.54 -6.62 -7.35
CA ILE A 212 4.49 -6.12 -8.22
C ILE A 212 4.67 -4.62 -8.38
N GLU A 213 4.70 -4.16 -9.62
CA GLU A 213 4.76 -2.74 -9.98
C GLU A 213 3.46 -2.35 -10.69
N LEU A 214 2.81 -1.27 -10.25
CA LEU A 214 1.61 -0.72 -10.86
C LEU A 214 1.95 0.54 -11.65
N LEU A 215 1.37 0.63 -12.84
CA LEU A 215 1.46 1.81 -13.68
C LEU A 215 0.07 2.32 -14.00
N ARG A 216 0.01 3.56 -14.50
CA ARG A 216 -1.21 4.18 -15.00
C ARG A 216 -1.04 4.64 -16.45
N GLU A 217 -1.99 4.24 -17.29
CA GLU A 217 -2.13 4.71 -18.69
C GLU A 217 -0.85 4.60 -19.53
N GLY A 218 0.05 3.70 -19.16
CA GLY A 218 1.35 3.50 -19.78
C GLY A 218 2.38 4.60 -19.51
N ASP A 219 2.22 5.40 -18.45
CA ASP A 219 3.24 6.38 -18.06
C ASP A 219 4.61 5.70 -17.88
N ARG A 220 5.61 6.16 -18.63
CA ARG A 220 6.99 5.64 -18.61
C ARG A 220 7.08 4.11 -18.63
N LEU A 221 6.14 3.45 -19.31
CA LEU A 221 6.01 1.99 -19.31
C LEU A 221 7.30 1.26 -19.67
N HIS A 222 8.02 1.75 -20.68
CA HIS A 222 9.29 1.15 -21.08
C HIS A 222 10.33 1.24 -19.97
N ASP A 223 10.49 2.41 -19.36
CA ASP A 223 11.45 2.63 -18.26
C ASP A 223 11.16 1.72 -17.07
N HIS A 224 9.89 1.54 -16.70
CA HIS A 224 9.50 0.63 -15.61
C HIS A 224 9.74 -0.83 -15.96
N CYS A 225 9.42 -1.28 -17.18
CA CYS A 225 9.76 -2.63 -17.62
C CYS A 225 11.28 -2.84 -17.63
N GLN A 226 12.06 -1.82 -18.03
CA GLN A 226 13.51 -1.88 -18.10
C GLN A 226 14.14 -2.12 -16.73
N ARG A 227 13.51 -1.65 -15.63
CA ARG A 227 14.00 -1.89 -14.26
C ARG A 227 14.15 -3.37 -13.95
N PHE A 228 13.30 -4.24 -14.51
CA PHE A 228 13.31 -5.68 -14.27
C PHE A 228 14.29 -6.46 -15.16
N THR A 229 15.07 -5.79 -16.01
CA THR A 229 16.15 -6.43 -16.77
C THR A 229 17.38 -6.67 -15.91
N THR A 230 18.26 -7.56 -16.35
CA THR A 230 19.56 -7.85 -15.71
C THR A 230 20.40 -6.57 -15.49
N ASP A 231 20.33 -5.62 -16.42
CA ASP A 231 21.03 -4.33 -16.37
C ASP A 231 20.16 -3.19 -15.81
N GLY A 232 18.91 -3.50 -15.44
CA GLY A 232 17.95 -2.57 -14.88
C GLY A 232 18.17 -2.30 -13.39
N ALA A 233 17.44 -1.31 -12.86
CA ALA A 233 17.52 -0.92 -11.44
C ALA A 233 17.26 -2.09 -10.47
N TYR A 234 16.40 -3.04 -10.84
CA TYR A 234 16.09 -4.23 -10.03
C TYR A 234 16.91 -5.46 -10.44
N GLY A 235 17.76 -5.36 -11.48
CA GLY A 235 18.57 -6.46 -11.99
C GLY A 235 19.46 -7.10 -10.92
N LYS A 236 20.03 -6.29 -10.02
CA LYS A 236 20.80 -6.79 -8.86
C LYS A 236 19.94 -7.63 -7.92
N TRP A 237 18.69 -7.23 -7.66
CA TRP A 237 17.79 -7.96 -6.76
C TRP A 237 17.39 -9.31 -7.35
N ILE A 238 17.20 -9.36 -8.68
CA ILE A 238 16.92 -10.59 -9.41
C ILE A 238 18.14 -11.54 -9.38
N GLN A 239 19.33 -11.04 -9.71
CA GLN A 239 20.56 -11.84 -9.71
C GLN A 239 20.92 -12.41 -8.32
N GLN A 240 20.60 -11.67 -7.26
CA GLN A 240 20.82 -12.09 -5.87
C GLN A 240 19.71 -13.00 -5.33
N GLY A 241 18.67 -13.30 -6.13
CA GLY A 241 17.52 -14.09 -5.68
C GLY A 241 16.66 -13.39 -4.63
N LEU A 242 16.76 -12.07 -4.49
CA LEU A 242 15.90 -11.26 -3.60
C LEU A 242 14.53 -10.96 -4.21
N LEU A 243 14.41 -11.13 -5.52
CA LEU A 243 13.22 -11.00 -6.34
C LEU A 243 13.19 -12.15 -7.35
N GLU A 244 12.41 -13.20 -7.06
CA GLU A 244 12.35 -14.45 -7.84
C GLU A 244 11.24 -14.48 -8.88
N ASP A 245 10.14 -13.77 -8.61
CA ASP A 245 9.07 -13.56 -9.58
C ASP A 245 8.60 -12.10 -9.50
N TRP A 246 8.03 -11.61 -10.59
CA TRP A 246 7.51 -10.25 -10.62
C TRP A 246 6.39 -10.11 -11.64
N LEU A 247 5.69 -8.99 -11.56
CA LEU A 247 4.70 -8.59 -12.55
C LEU A 247 4.58 -7.08 -12.61
N VAL A 248 4.57 -6.54 -13.83
CA VAL A 248 4.20 -5.14 -14.08
C VAL A 248 2.73 -5.11 -14.52
N ILE A 249 1.91 -4.29 -13.88
CA ILE A 249 0.49 -4.14 -14.21
C ILE A 249 0.23 -2.68 -14.60
N ASP A 250 0.00 -2.43 -15.89
CA ASP A 250 -0.41 -1.13 -16.41
C ASP A 250 -1.95 -1.02 -16.38
N CYS A 251 -2.47 -0.25 -15.43
CA CYS A 251 -3.89 0.02 -15.27
C CYS A 251 -4.35 1.09 -16.26
N ARG A 252 -5.37 0.77 -17.06
CA ARG A 252 -5.85 1.64 -18.14
C ARG A 252 -7.36 1.73 -18.19
N THR A 253 -7.84 2.91 -18.55
CA THR A 253 -9.22 3.19 -19.01
C THR A 253 -9.30 3.33 -20.52
N SER A 254 -8.15 3.28 -21.20
CA SER A 254 -8.00 3.37 -22.65
C SER A 254 -7.45 2.05 -23.22
N SER A 255 -7.78 1.77 -24.49
CA SER A 255 -7.22 0.61 -25.18
C SER A 255 -5.71 0.75 -25.36
N PRO A 256 -4.88 -0.20 -24.87
CA PRO A 256 -3.43 -0.12 -24.99
C PRO A 256 -2.97 -0.26 -26.44
N ARG A 257 -1.96 0.52 -26.82
CA ARG A 257 -1.15 0.20 -28.01
C ARG A 257 -0.30 -1.02 -27.71
N SER A 258 -0.09 -1.88 -28.72
CA SER A 258 0.80 -3.03 -28.58
C SER A 258 2.18 -2.54 -28.12
N TYR A 259 2.72 -3.16 -27.07
CA TYR A 259 4.03 -2.79 -26.54
C TYR A 259 5.13 -3.02 -27.60
N ALA A 260 4.98 -4.11 -28.38
CA ALA A 260 5.83 -4.49 -29.51
C ALA A 260 5.69 -3.58 -30.76
N GLY A 261 4.82 -2.56 -30.75
CA GLY A 261 4.55 -1.69 -31.91
C GLY A 261 4.76 -0.19 -31.68
N THR A 262 5.30 0.23 -30.52
CA THR A 262 5.59 1.65 -30.23
C THR A 262 6.90 2.12 -30.87
N ALA A 263 7.16 3.44 -30.95
CA ALA A 263 8.45 3.95 -31.44
C ALA A 263 9.66 3.53 -30.57
N HIS A 264 9.40 3.05 -29.34
CA HIS A 264 10.36 2.39 -28.45
C HIS A 264 10.43 0.87 -28.63
N ALA A 265 9.58 0.28 -29.46
CA ALA A 265 9.51 -1.17 -29.71
C ALA A 265 10.67 -1.74 -30.54
N SER A 266 11.62 -0.90 -30.95
CA SER A 266 12.92 -1.39 -31.41
C SER A 266 13.71 -2.10 -30.31
N ILE A 267 13.27 -1.99 -29.05
CA ILE A 267 13.80 -2.71 -27.89
C ILE A 267 12.63 -3.25 -27.07
N GLU A 268 11.90 -4.25 -27.59
CA GLU A 268 11.10 -5.12 -26.73
C GLU A 268 12.05 -5.72 -25.68
N ILE A 269 11.71 -5.59 -24.40
CA ILE A 269 12.47 -6.22 -23.34
C ILE A 269 12.06 -7.70 -23.31
N PRO A 270 12.97 -8.64 -23.64
CA PRO A 270 12.66 -10.05 -23.62
C PRO A 270 12.14 -10.49 -22.25
N ASP A 271 11.22 -11.44 -22.24
CA ASP A 271 10.64 -12.03 -21.03
C ASP A 271 9.91 -11.05 -20.10
N THR A 272 9.59 -9.83 -20.55
CA THR A 272 8.75 -8.91 -19.77
C THR A 272 7.44 -9.62 -19.39
N LYS A 273 7.07 -9.65 -18.11
CA LYS A 273 5.73 -10.04 -17.63
C LYS A 273 4.99 -8.74 -17.37
N LEU A 274 4.33 -8.26 -18.42
CA LEU A 274 3.50 -7.08 -18.39
C LEU A 274 2.04 -7.50 -18.59
N TRP A 275 1.20 -7.06 -17.67
CA TRP A 275 -0.25 -7.09 -17.79
C TRP A 275 -0.80 -5.69 -18.04
N ARG A 276 -1.82 -5.61 -18.90
CA ARG A 276 -2.62 -4.41 -19.16
C ARG A 276 -4.00 -4.68 -18.58
N ALA A 277 -4.28 -4.11 -17.41
CA ALA A 277 -5.60 -4.18 -16.80
C ALA A 277 -6.46 -3.07 -17.42
N VAL A 278 -7.31 -3.43 -18.38
CA VAL A 278 -8.15 -2.49 -19.15
C VAL A 278 -9.53 -2.43 -18.52
N PHE A 279 -9.75 -1.39 -17.73
CA PHE A 279 -11.01 -1.07 -17.06
C PHE A 279 -11.99 -0.41 -18.03
N ALA A 280 -13.27 -0.74 -17.90
CA ALA A 280 -14.35 0.04 -18.51
C ALA A 280 -14.30 1.50 -18.01
N PRO A 281 -14.76 2.49 -18.80
CA PRO A 281 -14.72 3.91 -18.40
C PRO A 281 -15.42 4.22 -17.08
N ASP A 282 -16.39 3.40 -16.70
CA ASP A 282 -17.14 3.50 -15.46
C ASP A 282 -16.67 2.51 -14.40
N PHE A 283 -15.55 1.79 -14.59
CA PHE A 283 -15.07 0.75 -13.69
C PHE A 283 -16.10 -0.36 -13.40
N SER A 284 -17.03 -0.63 -14.32
CA SER A 284 -17.97 -1.75 -14.17
C SER A 284 -17.27 -3.11 -14.29
N ASP A 285 -16.30 -3.20 -15.19
CA ASP A 285 -15.53 -4.40 -15.46
C ASP A 285 -14.07 -4.09 -15.83
N VAL A 286 -13.25 -5.14 -15.80
CA VAL A 286 -11.85 -5.11 -16.23
C VAL A 286 -11.54 -6.38 -17.03
N GLU A 287 -10.70 -6.23 -18.05
CA GLU A 287 -10.13 -7.32 -18.84
C GLU A 287 -8.60 -7.20 -18.79
N VAL A 288 -7.89 -8.32 -18.59
CA VAL A 288 -6.43 -8.30 -18.50
C VAL A 288 -5.82 -8.84 -19.78
N ARG A 289 -4.90 -8.07 -20.35
CA ARG A 289 -4.16 -8.43 -21.56
C ARG A 289 -2.66 -8.52 -21.30
N ASP A 290 -1.92 -9.29 -22.08
CA ASP A 290 -0.46 -9.32 -22.04
C ASP A 290 0.20 -8.15 -22.81
N GLN A 291 1.52 -8.18 -22.95
CA GLN A 291 2.28 -7.18 -23.73
C GLN A 291 1.90 -7.10 -25.22
N TYR A 292 1.36 -8.19 -25.77
CA TYR A 292 0.91 -8.30 -27.16
C TYR A 292 -0.57 -7.94 -27.31
N ASN A 293 -1.22 -7.47 -26.24
CA ASN A 293 -2.65 -7.20 -26.15
C ASN A 293 -3.54 -8.45 -26.33
N GLN A 294 -3.01 -9.66 -26.11
CA GLN A 294 -3.81 -10.87 -26.05
C GLN A 294 -4.48 -10.99 -24.69
N VAL A 295 -5.75 -11.38 -24.66
CA VAL A 295 -6.49 -11.57 -23.41
C VAL A 295 -5.89 -12.75 -22.64
N VAL A 296 -5.48 -12.50 -21.40
CA VAL A 296 -4.91 -13.50 -20.48
C VAL A 296 -5.78 -13.73 -19.25
N VAL A 297 -6.64 -12.77 -18.90
CA VAL A 297 -7.75 -12.97 -17.97
C VAL A 297 -9.01 -12.42 -18.60
N ASP A 298 -10.01 -13.28 -18.76
CA ASP A 298 -11.31 -12.91 -19.29
C ASP A 298 -11.94 -11.79 -18.48
N ARG A 299 -12.72 -10.95 -19.16
CA ARG A 299 -13.42 -9.83 -18.55
C ARG A 299 -14.25 -10.25 -17.34
N PHE A 300 -14.12 -9.51 -16.24
CA PHE A 300 -14.92 -9.73 -15.03
C PHE A 300 -15.38 -8.41 -14.40
N ALA A 301 -16.52 -8.47 -13.73
CA ALA A 301 -17.08 -7.33 -13.00
C ALA A 301 -16.26 -7.02 -11.74
N LEU A 302 -16.08 -5.74 -11.46
CA LEU A 302 -15.50 -5.30 -10.19
C LEU A 302 -16.50 -5.45 -9.05
N THR A 303 -15.99 -5.57 -7.83
CA THR A 303 -16.80 -5.56 -6.60
C THR A 303 -17.41 -4.17 -6.36
N GLU A 304 -18.41 -4.10 -5.48
CA GLU A 304 -19.09 -2.85 -5.12
C GLU A 304 -18.25 -1.93 -4.20
#